data_AF-A0A9D4C510-F1
#
_entry.id   AF-A0A9D4C510-F1
#
_cell.length_a   1.000
_cell.length_b   1.000
_cell.length_c   1.000
_cell.angle_alpha   90.00
_cell.angle_beta   90.00
_cell.angle_gamma   90.00
#
_symmetry.space_group_name_H-M   'P 1'
#
loop_
_entity.id
_entity.type
_entity.pdbx_description
1 polymer ?
#
loop_
_entity_poly.entity_id
_entity_poly.type
_entity_poly.pdbx_seq_one_letter_code
_entity_poly.pdbx_strand_id
1 'polypeptide(L)'
;MKCQVLMVVLLIAFVSCEATTNCTSNTTDCGTTAAPPNATVAYPNCTVFESIANVTCNDGYRLVGRNNSDVFENIQCQSNGTWNASIGCTPKDCGAIAAQNTTVAYLNGTVFESIANVTCNDGYRLVGSNNKSDVFEYIQCQSNGMWNALRRCEPKENIISTSTPSNSSMTELSSSPSTLAASTQEPFGNSTANGQDGSNRTVAATTKTWDQNGCSRLEAVWFVIAILLPVATTNF
;
A
#
# COMPACT_ATOMS: atom_id res chain seq x y z
N MET A 1 -35.18 13.96 -0.39
CA MET A 1 -34.46 13.87 0.91
C MET A 1 -35.52 13.73 1.98
N LYS A 2 -35.62 12.55 2.59
CA LYS A 2 -36.46 12.36 3.78
C LYS A 2 -35.51 12.24 4.96
N CYS A 3 -35.64 13.14 5.92
CA CYS A 3 -34.92 13.04 7.18
C CYS A 3 -35.92 12.62 8.26
N GLN A 4 -35.55 11.62 9.05
CA GLN A 4 -36.33 11.19 10.21
C GLN A 4 -35.53 11.44 11.48
N VAL A 5 -36.22 11.93 12.52
CA VAL A 5 -35.64 12.03 13.86
C VAL A 5 -35.68 10.62 14.44
N LEU A 6 -34.51 10.02 14.64
CA LEU A 6 -34.41 8.63 15.07
C LEU A 6 -34.81 8.49 16.55
N MET A 7 -34.32 9.38 17.41
CA MET A 7 -34.67 9.52 18.84
C MET A 7 -34.22 10.91 19.37
N VAL A 8 -34.79 11.35 20.50
CA VAL A 8 -34.34 12.52 21.28
C VAL A 8 -33.81 12.05 22.63
N VAL A 9 -32.52 12.25 22.91
CA VAL A 9 -31.89 11.93 24.20
C VAL A 9 -31.25 13.20 24.74
N LEU A 10 -31.59 13.61 25.96
CA LEU A 10 -31.00 14.79 26.62
C LEU A 10 -31.07 16.08 25.77
N LEU A 11 -32.22 16.36 25.12
CA LEU A 11 -32.42 17.52 24.22
C LEU A 11 -31.58 17.52 22.94
N ILE A 12 -30.81 16.46 22.66
CA ILE A 12 -30.09 16.28 21.40
C ILE A 12 -30.96 15.42 20.47
N ALA A 13 -31.35 16.00 19.33
CA ALA A 13 -32.09 15.29 18.29
C ALA A 13 -31.11 14.60 17.34
N PHE A 14 -31.21 13.27 17.22
CA PHE A 14 -30.47 12.51 16.21
C PHE A 14 -31.29 12.48 14.92
N VAL A 15 -30.84 13.19 13.90
CA VAL A 15 -31.47 13.23 12.57
C VAL A 15 -30.68 12.32 11.64
N SER A 16 -31.33 11.28 11.10
CA SER A 16 -30.82 10.55 9.94
C SER A 16 -31.50 11.09 8.68
N CYS A 17 -30.72 11.30 7.62
CA CYS A 17 -31.24 11.72 6.32
C CYS A 17 -30.97 10.64 5.29
N GLU A 18 -32.02 10.15 4.64
CA GLU A 18 -31.93 9.27 3.48
C GLU A 18 -32.20 10.09 2.21
N ALA A 19 -31.28 9.97 1.24
CA ALA A 19 -31.47 10.51 -0.09
C ALA A 19 -32.52 9.64 -0.81
N THR A 20 -33.78 10.09 -0.81
CA THR A 20 -34.82 9.48 -1.63
C THR A 20 -34.62 9.87 -3.09
N THR A 21 -33.94 9.01 -3.87
CA THR A 21 -33.84 9.14 -5.32
C THR A 21 -35.21 8.84 -5.93
N ASN A 22 -35.84 9.83 -6.57
CA ASN A 22 -37.16 9.64 -7.18
C ASN A 22 -36.99 9.15 -8.63
N CYS A 23 -37.08 7.84 -8.83
CA CYS A 23 -36.94 7.21 -10.13
C CYS A 23 -38.28 7.25 -10.89
N THR A 24 -38.50 8.28 -11.71
CA THR A 24 -39.73 8.42 -12.49
C THR A 24 -39.80 7.39 -13.63
N SER A 25 -40.85 6.55 -13.63
CA SER A 25 -41.02 5.38 -14.50
C SER A 25 -41.40 5.68 -15.97
N ASN A 26 -41.28 6.93 -16.43
CA ASN A 26 -41.69 7.33 -17.79
C ASN A 26 -40.51 7.37 -18.78
N THR A 27 -39.40 6.74 -18.42
CA THR A 27 -38.17 6.66 -19.22
C THR A 27 -37.72 5.22 -19.29
N THR A 28 -36.96 4.86 -20.33
CA THR A 28 -36.47 3.49 -20.52
C THR A 28 -35.67 3.04 -19.31
N ASP A 29 -36.01 1.89 -18.72
CA ASP A 29 -35.33 1.31 -17.57
C ASP A 29 -34.43 0.15 -18.03
N CYS A 30 -33.15 0.22 -17.67
CA CYS A 30 -32.18 -0.84 -17.95
C CYS A 30 -32.17 -1.94 -16.86
N GLY A 31 -32.77 -1.66 -15.70
CA GLY A 31 -32.80 -2.57 -14.55
C GLY A 31 -31.42 -2.91 -13.99
N THR A 32 -31.41 -3.87 -13.07
CA THR A 32 -30.17 -4.44 -12.54
C THR A 32 -29.67 -5.57 -13.43
N THR A 33 -28.36 -5.68 -13.54
CA THR A 33 -27.66 -6.72 -14.31
C THR A 33 -26.90 -7.67 -13.39
N ALA A 34 -26.68 -8.89 -13.85
CA ALA A 34 -25.73 -9.79 -13.22
C ALA A 34 -24.32 -9.21 -13.35
N ALA A 35 -23.57 -9.22 -12.25
CA ALA A 35 -22.20 -8.75 -12.28
C ALA A 35 -21.35 -9.63 -13.23
N PRO A 36 -20.46 -9.03 -14.05
CA PRO A 36 -19.47 -9.80 -14.79
C PRO A 36 -18.61 -10.66 -13.86
N PRO A 37 -18.01 -11.76 -14.35
CA PRO A 37 -17.06 -12.54 -13.56
C PRO A 37 -15.96 -11.67 -12.96
N ASN A 38 -15.67 -11.89 -11.68
CA ASN A 38 -14.66 -11.15 -10.91
C ASN A 38 -14.91 -9.64 -10.84
N ALA A 39 -16.17 -9.22 -10.86
CA ALA A 39 -16.58 -7.83 -10.69
C ALA A 39 -17.77 -7.71 -9.75
N THR A 40 -18.00 -6.49 -9.28
CA THR A 40 -19.20 -6.04 -8.59
C THR A 40 -19.81 -4.88 -9.36
N VAL A 41 -21.13 -4.75 -9.31
CA VAL A 41 -21.86 -3.65 -9.94
C VAL A 41 -22.67 -2.93 -8.87
N ALA A 42 -22.49 -1.61 -8.78
CA ALA A 42 -23.22 -0.75 -7.88
C ALA A 42 -24.09 0.23 -8.66
N TYR A 43 -25.32 0.43 -8.18
CA TYR A 43 -26.29 1.37 -8.74
C TYR A 43 -26.49 2.49 -7.71
N PRO A 44 -25.68 3.58 -7.77
CA PRO A 44 -25.75 4.65 -6.78
C PRO A 44 -27.06 5.45 -6.85
N ASN A 45 -27.73 5.41 -8.00
CA ASN A 45 -29.00 6.10 -8.26
C ASN A 45 -30.01 5.10 -8.90
N CYS A 46 -30.86 5.59 -9.79
CA CYS A 46 -31.80 4.80 -10.58
C CYS A 46 -31.11 3.97 -11.68
N THR A 47 -31.89 3.15 -12.38
CA THR A 47 -31.45 2.35 -13.53
C THR A 47 -32.09 2.81 -14.86
N VAL A 48 -32.65 4.03 -14.88
CA VAL A 48 -33.33 4.60 -16.05
C VAL A 48 -32.37 5.26 -17.04
N PHE A 49 -32.85 5.62 -18.23
CA PHE A 49 -32.08 6.29 -19.30
C PHE A 49 -31.14 7.38 -18.74
N GLU A 50 -29.89 7.37 -19.22
CA GLU A 50 -28.77 8.20 -18.77
C GLU A 50 -28.23 7.95 -17.35
N SER A 51 -28.86 7.08 -16.55
CA SER A 51 -28.34 6.69 -15.24
C SER A 51 -26.98 5.99 -15.36
N ILE A 52 -26.18 6.11 -14.31
CA ILE A 52 -24.82 5.55 -14.22
C ILE A 52 -24.80 4.41 -13.20
N ALA A 53 -24.20 3.29 -13.58
CA ALA A 53 -23.79 2.24 -12.67
C ALA A 53 -22.25 2.13 -12.64
N ASN A 54 -21.70 1.75 -11.50
CA ASN A 54 -20.27 1.59 -11.30
C ASN A 54 -19.92 0.11 -11.36
N VAL A 55 -19.04 -0.27 -12.28
CA VAL A 55 -18.45 -1.61 -12.35
C VAL A 55 -17.09 -1.54 -11.67
N THR A 56 -16.86 -2.42 -10.69
CA THR A 56 -15.59 -2.51 -9.96
C THR A 56 -15.07 -3.94 -10.03
N CYS A 57 -13.88 -4.13 -10.58
CA CYS A 57 -13.19 -5.41 -10.54
C CYS A 57 -12.84 -5.79 -9.10
N ASN A 58 -12.99 -7.07 -8.78
CA ASN A 58 -12.64 -7.62 -7.48
C ASN A 58 -11.13 -7.47 -7.23
N ASP A 59 -10.71 -7.57 -5.96
CA ASP A 59 -9.31 -7.49 -5.62
C ASP A 59 -8.48 -8.55 -6.35
N GLY A 60 -7.31 -8.16 -6.86
CA GLY A 60 -6.49 -9.00 -7.74
C GLY A 60 -6.88 -9.01 -9.22
N TYR A 61 -7.95 -8.30 -9.60
CA TYR A 61 -8.38 -8.15 -10.98
C TYR A 61 -8.30 -6.69 -11.46
N ARG A 62 -8.25 -6.52 -12.77
CA ARG A 62 -8.21 -5.23 -13.48
C ARG A 62 -9.12 -5.27 -14.70
N LEU A 63 -9.44 -4.11 -15.24
CA LEU A 63 -10.17 -3.98 -16.49
C LEU A 63 -9.36 -4.57 -17.65
N VAL A 64 -10.05 -5.28 -18.55
CA VAL A 64 -9.47 -5.85 -19.77
C VAL A 64 -8.79 -4.74 -20.60
N GLY A 65 -7.56 -5.00 -21.05
CA GLY A 65 -6.81 -4.07 -21.90
C GLY A 65 -6.29 -2.82 -21.20
N ARG A 66 -6.50 -2.68 -19.89
CA ARG A 66 -5.99 -1.56 -19.07
C ARG A 66 -4.87 -1.99 -18.12
N ASN A 67 -4.31 -1.08 -17.34
CA ASN A 67 -3.20 -1.37 -16.42
C ASN A 67 -3.69 -1.98 -15.11
N ASN A 68 -2.78 -2.50 -14.28
CA ASN A 68 -3.12 -3.10 -12.96
C ASN A 68 -3.81 -2.13 -11.99
N SER A 69 -3.67 -0.82 -12.19
CA SER A 69 -4.34 0.23 -11.40
C SER A 69 -5.80 0.46 -11.81
N ASP A 70 -6.19 0.05 -13.01
CA ASP A 70 -7.49 0.36 -13.58
C ASP A 70 -8.49 -0.74 -13.19
N VAL A 71 -9.22 -0.50 -12.11
CA VAL A 71 -10.14 -1.48 -11.49
C VAL A 71 -11.61 -1.05 -11.54
N PHE A 72 -11.91 0.14 -12.07
CA PHE A 72 -13.26 0.70 -12.06
C PHE A 72 -13.62 1.36 -13.38
N GLU A 73 -14.88 1.22 -13.78
CA GLU A 73 -15.45 1.89 -14.95
C GLU A 73 -16.95 2.18 -14.75
N ASN A 74 -17.43 3.25 -15.38
CA ASN A 74 -18.83 3.66 -15.34
C ASN A 74 -19.55 3.21 -16.60
N ILE A 75 -20.74 2.64 -16.41
CA ILE A 75 -21.63 2.24 -17.49
C ILE A 75 -22.90 3.09 -17.43
N GLN A 76 -23.48 3.37 -18.59
CA GLN A 76 -24.64 4.24 -18.74
C GLN A 76 -25.81 3.47 -19.35
N CYS A 77 -27.02 3.71 -18.82
CA CYS A 77 -28.24 3.17 -19.37
C CYS A 77 -28.61 3.88 -20.69
N GLN A 78 -28.73 3.12 -21.77
CA GLN A 78 -29.02 3.62 -23.11
C GLN A 78 -30.53 3.64 -23.41
N SER A 79 -30.92 4.33 -24.48
CA SER A 79 -32.33 4.51 -24.87
C SER A 79 -33.03 3.20 -25.27
N ASN A 80 -32.25 2.19 -25.64
CA ASN A 80 -32.72 0.84 -25.97
C ASN A 80 -32.92 -0.07 -24.75
N GLY A 81 -32.68 0.43 -23.53
CA GLY A 81 -32.85 -0.34 -22.29
C GLY A 81 -31.68 -1.27 -21.97
N THR A 82 -30.52 -1.08 -22.60
CA THR A 82 -29.30 -1.81 -22.27
C THR A 82 -28.24 -0.88 -21.67
N TRP A 83 -27.42 -1.42 -20.78
CA TRP A 83 -26.22 -0.73 -20.32
C TRP A 83 -25.16 -0.72 -21.43
N ASN A 84 -24.46 0.41 -21.60
CA ASN A 84 -23.56 0.67 -22.74
C ASN A 84 -22.24 -0.13 -22.75
N ALA A 85 -22.10 -1.23 -22.01
CA ALA A 85 -20.79 -1.86 -21.85
C ALA A 85 -20.78 -3.39 -21.82
N SER A 86 -19.72 -3.94 -22.42
CA SER A 86 -19.24 -5.31 -22.25
C SER A 86 -17.91 -5.26 -21.50
N ILE A 87 -17.96 -4.97 -20.20
CA ILE A 87 -16.75 -4.85 -19.37
C ILE A 87 -16.43 -6.20 -18.76
N GLY A 88 -15.19 -6.66 -18.99
CA GLY A 88 -14.63 -7.83 -18.34
C GLY A 88 -13.51 -7.43 -17.39
N CYS A 89 -13.31 -8.27 -16.38
CA CYS A 89 -12.16 -8.18 -15.48
C CYS A 89 -11.22 -9.36 -15.73
N THR A 90 -9.92 -9.08 -15.82
CA THR A 90 -8.84 -10.08 -15.97
C THR A 90 -7.91 -9.99 -14.77
N PRO A 91 -7.27 -11.09 -14.35
CA PRO A 91 -6.34 -11.05 -13.22
C PRO A 91 -5.19 -10.08 -13.51
N LYS A 92 -4.72 -9.37 -12.48
CA LYS A 92 -3.54 -8.50 -12.58
C LYS A 92 -2.31 -9.34 -12.87
N ASP A 93 -1.40 -8.79 -13.66
CA ASP A 93 -0.14 -9.46 -14.03
C ASP A 93 1.00 -8.87 -13.21
N CYS A 94 1.67 -9.69 -12.40
CA CYS A 94 2.84 -9.29 -11.63
C CYS A 94 4.11 -9.16 -12.49
N GLY A 95 4.06 -9.62 -13.75
CA GLY A 95 5.16 -9.58 -14.68
C GLY A 95 6.30 -10.53 -14.32
N ALA A 96 7.39 -10.41 -15.08
CA ALA A 96 8.58 -11.22 -14.86
C ALA A 96 9.35 -10.75 -13.62
N ILE A 97 9.78 -11.71 -12.79
CA ILE A 97 10.67 -11.50 -11.66
C ILE A 97 12.07 -11.20 -12.20
N ALA A 98 12.60 -10.03 -11.86
CA ALA A 98 13.99 -9.66 -12.13
C ALA A 98 14.78 -9.65 -10.82
N ALA A 99 15.58 -10.69 -10.59
CA ALA A 99 16.43 -10.83 -9.42
C ALA A 99 17.83 -11.30 -9.80
N GLN A 100 18.83 -10.87 -9.02
CA GLN A 100 20.24 -11.18 -9.28
C GLN A 100 20.63 -12.49 -8.61
N ASN A 101 21.52 -13.24 -9.27
CA ASN A 101 22.05 -14.52 -8.78
C ASN A 101 20.95 -15.55 -8.47
N THR A 102 19.85 -15.49 -9.21
CA THR A 102 18.69 -16.38 -9.09
C THR A 102 18.33 -17.00 -10.43
N THR A 103 17.77 -18.19 -10.37
CA THR A 103 17.01 -18.84 -11.43
C THR A 103 15.54 -18.86 -11.01
N VAL A 104 14.63 -18.53 -11.94
CA VAL A 104 13.19 -18.41 -11.66
C VAL A 104 12.42 -19.42 -12.51
N ALA A 105 11.56 -20.19 -11.88
CA ALA A 105 10.61 -21.09 -12.53
C ALA A 105 9.17 -20.69 -12.17
N TYR A 106 8.40 -20.24 -13.16
CA TYR A 106 6.97 -19.92 -13.01
C TYR A 106 6.15 -21.21 -13.08
N LEU A 107 5.37 -21.52 -12.05
CA LEU A 107 4.60 -22.77 -11.99
C LEU A 107 3.27 -22.67 -12.74
N ASN A 108 2.62 -21.52 -12.70
CA ASN A 108 1.30 -21.28 -13.31
C ASN A 108 1.16 -19.88 -13.93
N GLY A 109 2.27 -19.30 -14.40
CA GLY A 109 2.29 -17.99 -15.05
C GLY A 109 2.70 -16.86 -14.12
N THR A 110 2.25 -15.65 -14.43
CA THR A 110 2.64 -14.40 -13.73
C THR A 110 1.45 -13.59 -13.21
N VAL A 111 0.24 -14.12 -13.33
CA VAL A 111 -1.00 -13.43 -12.95
C VAL A 111 -1.36 -13.63 -11.48
N PHE A 112 -2.32 -12.87 -10.95
CA PHE A 112 -2.80 -12.99 -9.57
C PHE A 112 -2.96 -14.45 -9.13
N GLU A 113 -2.47 -14.75 -7.91
CA GLU A 113 -2.37 -16.10 -7.31
C GLU A 113 -1.35 -17.05 -7.94
N SER A 114 -0.63 -16.64 -9.00
CA SER A 114 0.47 -17.43 -9.55
C SER A 114 1.61 -17.60 -8.56
N ILE A 115 2.31 -18.73 -8.65
CA ILE A 115 3.43 -19.11 -7.81
C ILE A 115 4.68 -19.26 -8.68
N ALA A 116 5.79 -18.72 -8.19
CA ALA A 116 7.12 -18.93 -8.77
C ALA A 116 8.06 -19.55 -7.75
N ASN A 117 8.85 -20.53 -8.19
CA ASN A 117 10.00 -21.04 -7.44
C ASN A 117 11.22 -20.21 -7.84
N VAL A 118 11.83 -19.54 -6.85
CA VAL A 118 13.06 -18.78 -7.03
C VAL A 118 14.19 -19.49 -6.33
N THR A 119 15.22 -19.86 -7.07
CA THR A 119 16.39 -20.60 -6.58
C THR A 119 17.63 -19.73 -6.73
N CYS A 120 18.39 -19.54 -5.66
CA CYS A 120 19.72 -18.95 -5.70
C CYS A 120 20.66 -19.81 -6.56
N ASN A 121 21.47 -19.17 -7.38
CA ASN A 121 22.43 -19.85 -8.23
C ASN A 121 23.55 -20.49 -7.40
N ASP A 122 24.32 -21.38 -8.02
CA ASP A 122 25.44 -22.04 -7.38
C ASP A 122 26.42 -21.03 -6.77
N GLY A 123 26.90 -21.34 -5.56
CA GLY A 123 27.72 -20.43 -4.77
C GLY A 123 26.93 -19.40 -3.95
N TYR A 124 25.60 -19.33 -4.08
CA TYR A 124 24.75 -18.42 -3.30
C TYR A 124 23.79 -19.16 -2.35
N ARG A 125 23.34 -18.47 -1.31
CA ARG A 125 22.36 -18.93 -0.30
C ARG A 125 21.31 -17.85 -0.08
N LEU A 126 20.13 -18.26 0.40
CA LEU A 126 19.03 -17.36 0.69
C LEU A 126 19.22 -16.68 2.06
N VAL A 127 19.17 -15.35 2.10
CA VAL A 127 19.37 -14.56 3.32
C VAL A 127 18.07 -14.51 4.12
N GLY A 128 18.18 -14.59 5.45
CA GLY A 128 17.02 -14.51 6.34
C GLY A 128 16.19 -15.80 6.37
N SER A 129 16.67 -16.90 5.78
CA SER A 129 16.11 -18.21 6.07
C SER A 129 16.60 -18.73 7.41
N ASN A 130 15.71 -19.42 8.14
CA ASN A 130 16.04 -20.06 9.42
C ASN A 130 17.13 -21.13 9.24
N ASN A 131 17.27 -21.65 8.03
CA ASN A 131 18.28 -22.60 7.66
C ASN A 131 19.27 -21.96 6.66
N LYS A 132 20.55 -21.88 7.06
CA LYS A 132 21.62 -21.32 6.20
C LYS A 132 21.87 -22.13 4.93
N SER A 133 21.35 -23.36 4.85
CA SER A 133 21.44 -24.19 3.65
C SER A 133 20.33 -23.95 2.63
N ASP A 134 19.35 -23.09 2.92
CA ASP A 134 18.26 -22.87 1.98
C ASP A 134 18.75 -22.12 0.74
N VAL A 135 18.40 -22.67 -0.41
CA VAL A 135 18.81 -22.16 -1.73
C VAL A 135 17.58 -21.73 -2.54
N PHE A 136 16.36 -21.99 -2.08
CA PHE A 136 15.16 -21.64 -2.84
C PHE A 136 14.01 -21.16 -1.95
N GLU A 137 13.04 -20.49 -2.58
CA GLU A 137 11.77 -20.10 -1.98
C GLU A 137 10.64 -20.03 -3.00
N TYR A 138 9.41 -20.07 -2.49
CA TYR A 138 8.21 -19.86 -3.29
C TYR A 138 7.65 -18.47 -3.01
N ILE A 139 7.40 -17.70 -4.07
CA ILE A 139 6.73 -16.41 -4.00
C ILE A 139 5.43 -16.45 -4.80
N GLN A 140 4.45 -15.64 -4.39
CA GLN A 140 3.12 -15.60 -4.98
C GLN A 140 2.81 -14.19 -5.53
N CYS A 141 2.11 -14.12 -6.65
CA CYS A 141 1.60 -12.87 -7.20
C CYS A 141 0.39 -12.39 -6.39
N GLN A 142 0.52 -11.22 -5.77
CA GLN A 142 -0.46 -10.63 -4.87
C GLN A 142 -1.54 -9.84 -5.61
N SER A 143 -2.61 -9.49 -4.89
CA SER A 143 -3.77 -8.78 -5.45
C SER A 143 -3.49 -7.32 -5.87
N ASN A 144 -2.36 -6.76 -5.44
CA ASN A 144 -1.86 -5.47 -5.88
C ASN A 144 -1.10 -5.53 -7.23
N GLY A 145 -0.93 -6.72 -7.82
CA GLY A 145 -0.14 -6.91 -9.04
C GLY A 145 1.37 -6.87 -8.80
N MET A 146 1.83 -7.24 -7.60
CA MET A 146 3.24 -7.41 -7.26
C MET A 146 3.49 -8.81 -6.67
N TRP A 147 4.67 -9.36 -6.91
CA TRP A 147 5.11 -10.59 -6.24
C TRP A 147 5.35 -10.34 -4.75
N ASN A 148 5.17 -11.38 -3.92
CA ASN A 148 5.67 -11.38 -2.55
C ASN A 148 7.13 -10.92 -2.50
N ALA A 149 7.49 -10.24 -1.40
CA ALA A 149 8.85 -9.75 -1.21
C ALA A 149 9.86 -10.91 -1.33
N LEU A 150 10.73 -10.80 -2.32
CA LEU A 150 11.76 -11.79 -2.59
C LEU A 150 12.94 -11.61 -1.63
N ARG A 151 13.44 -12.69 -1.04
CA ARG A 151 14.68 -12.67 -0.26
C ARG A 151 15.89 -12.62 -1.19
N ARG A 152 16.95 -11.98 -0.71
CA ARG A 152 18.18 -11.82 -1.49
C ARG A 152 19.03 -13.08 -1.41
N CYS A 153 19.75 -13.34 -2.49
CA CYS A 153 20.80 -14.35 -2.54
C CYS A 153 22.15 -13.71 -2.22
N GLU A 154 22.88 -14.27 -1.25
CA GLU A 154 24.24 -13.87 -0.88
C GLU A 154 25.23 -15.02 -1.13
N PRO A 155 26.52 -14.73 -1.37
CA PRO A 155 27.53 -15.76 -1.50
C PRO A 155 27.56 -16.68 -0.27
N LYS A 156 27.73 -17.99 -0.48
CA LYS A 156 28.07 -18.94 0.58
C LYS A 156 29.46 -18.56 1.09
N GLU A 157 29.59 -18.27 2.38
CA GLU A 157 30.90 -18.02 2.97
C GLU A 157 31.74 -19.28 2.83
N ASN A 158 32.87 -19.16 2.14
CA ASN A 158 33.88 -20.20 2.13
C ASN A 158 34.52 -20.18 3.52
N ILE A 159 34.12 -21.08 4.42
CA ILE A 159 34.87 -21.31 5.65
C ILE A 159 36.17 -21.98 5.23
N ILE A 160 37.15 -21.18 4.81
CA ILE A 160 38.54 -21.54 5.00
C ILE A 160 38.67 -21.59 6.50
N SER A 161 38.71 -22.79 7.07
CA SER A 161 39.11 -23.02 8.45
C SER A 161 40.53 -22.51 8.61
N THR A 162 40.70 -21.20 8.79
CA THR A 162 41.88 -20.68 9.48
C THR A 162 41.73 -21.21 10.90
N SER A 163 42.22 -22.43 11.13
CA SER A 163 42.66 -22.82 12.45
C SER A 163 43.69 -21.76 12.85
N THR A 164 43.25 -20.75 13.59
CA THR A 164 44.16 -19.95 14.38
C THR A 164 44.93 -20.95 15.24
N PRO A 165 46.27 -21.08 15.11
CA PRO A 165 47.01 -21.84 16.09
C PRO A 165 46.89 -21.03 17.38
N SER A 166 46.13 -21.55 18.32
CA SER A 166 46.10 -21.10 19.71
C SER A 166 47.43 -21.47 20.38
N ASN A 167 48.55 -20.84 19.97
CA ASN A 167 49.72 -20.65 20.82
C ASN A 167 50.76 -19.75 20.14
N SER A 168 50.86 -18.49 20.54
CA SER A 168 52.14 -17.79 20.63
C SER A 168 51.94 -16.54 21.46
N SER A 169 52.46 -16.61 22.69
CA SER A 169 52.64 -15.54 23.66
C SER A 169 53.10 -14.24 23.00
N MET A 170 52.32 -13.16 23.13
CA MET A 170 52.85 -11.81 23.00
C MET A 170 53.10 -11.25 24.39
N THR A 171 54.37 -11.29 24.80
CA THR A 171 54.93 -10.45 25.85
C THR A 171 54.74 -8.98 25.48
N GLU A 172 54.05 -8.22 26.33
CA GLU A 172 54.11 -6.76 26.28
C GLU A 172 55.54 -6.28 26.54
N LEU A 173 56.09 -5.50 25.61
CA LEU A 173 57.09 -4.50 25.95
C LEU A 173 56.59 -3.15 25.44
N SER A 174 56.24 -2.31 26.40
CA SER A 174 56.03 -0.88 26.26
C SER A 174 57.31 -0.18 25.83
N SER A 175 57.25 0.62 24.77
CA SER A 175 58.12 1.79 24.59
C SER A 175 57.62 2.67 23.44
N SER A 176 57.10 3.85 23.78
CA SER A 176 57.22 5.05 22.93
C SER A 176 58.65 5.60 23.11
N PRO A 177 59.29 6.18 22.08
CA PRO A 177 59.12 7.63 21.88
C PRO A 177 59.19 8.15 20.42
N SER A 178 58.46 9.25 20.19
CA SER A 178 58.84 10.54 19.57
C SER A 178 59.69 10.65 18.28
N THR A 179 59.10 11.35 17.28
CA THR A 179 59.62 12.47 16.43
C THR A 179 60.69 12.29 15.33
N LEU A 180 60.39 12.80 14.11
CA LEU A 180 61.14 13.78 13.24
C LEU A 180 60.54 13.80 11.80
N ALA A 181 59.88 14.88 11.33
CA ALA A 181 60.37 16.01 10.48
C ALA A 181 60.41 15.68 8.94
N ALA A 182 60.12 16.54 7.94
CA ALA A 182 59.70 17.94 7.79
C ALA A 182 59.36 18.28 6.29
N SER A 183 58.57 19.34 6.06
CA SER A 183 58.65 20.44 5.04
C SER A 183 58.68 20.14 3.50
N THR A 184 57.87 20.75 2.62
CA THR A 184 58.00 22.16 2.13
C THR A 184 56.85 22.63 1.19
N GLN A 185 56.40 23.88 1.42
CA GLN A 185 55.98 25.03 0.53
C GLN A 185 54.90 24.97 -0.60
N GLU A 186 53.74 25.64 -0.35
CA GLU A 186 53.25 26.98 -0.85
C GLU A 186 53.18 27.31 -2.38
N PRO A 187 52.39 28.31 -2.91
CA PRO A 187 51.66 29.41 -2.23
C PRO A 187 50.32 29.98 -2.85
N PHE A 188 49.77 30.98 -2.12
CA PHE A 188 49.03 32.21 -2.49
C PHE A 188 47.50 32.23 -2.79
N GLY A 189 46.79 33.04 -1.98
CA GLY A 189 45.60 33.79 -2.42
C GLY A 189 44.59 34.16 -1.32
N ASN A 190 44.82 35.26 -0.60
CA ASN A 190 43.96 35.81 0.47
C ASN A 190 43.03 36.93 -0.07
N SER A 191 41.79 37.03 0.43
CA SER A 191 41.13 38.32 0.69
C SER A 191 39.82 38.17 1.49
N THR A 192 39.92 38.46 2.80
CA THR A 192 39.04 39.28 3.65
C THR A 192 37.65 39.72 3.15
N ALA A 193 36.60 39.54 3.98
CA ALA A 193 35.97 40.63 4.75
C ALA A 193 34.73 40.20 5.57
N ASN A 194 34.58 40.86 6.72
CA ASN A 194 33.51 40.85 7.73
C ASN A 194 32.05 40.86 7.24
N GLY A 195 31.16 40.36 8.11
CA GLY A 195 29.76 40.81 8.16
C GLY A 195 28.86 39.92 9.03
N GLN A 196 28.55 40.38 10.24
CA GLN A 196 27.45 39.87 11.08
C GLN A 196 26.11 40.13 10.38
N ASP A 197 25.19 39.16 10.38
CA ASP A 197 23.79 39.42 10.71
C ASP A 197 23.07 38.11 11.09
N GLY A 198 22.30 38.16 12.17
CA GLY A 198 21.43 37.08 12.59
C GLY A 198 20.10 37.16 11.83
N SER A 199 19.60 36.04 11.33
CA SER A 199 18.18 35.96 11.01
C SER A 199 17.63 34.55 11.22
N ASN A 200 16.79 34.48 12.24
CA ASN A 200 15.96 33.38 12.69
C ASN A 200 15.03 32.96 11.53
N ARG A 201 15.23 31.79 10.93
CA ARG A 201 14.37 31.32 9.84
C ARG A 201 13.16 30.57 10.41
N THR A 202 12.07 31.30 10.56
CA THR A 202 10.72 30.75 10.71
C THR A 202 10.36 29.93 9.46
N VAL A 203 10.06 28.65 9.65
CA VAL A 203 9.47 27.82 8.60
C VAL A 203 8.00 28.20 8.49
N ALA A 204 7.63 28.81 7.37
CA ALA A 204 6.24 29.14 7.05
C ALA A 204 5.45 27.83 6.89
N ALA A 205 4.61 27.52 7.87
CA ALA A 205 3.56 26.51 7.73
C ALA A 205 2.42 27.11 6.91
N THR A 206 2.30 26.69 5.66
CA THR A 206 1.10 26.94 4.84
C THR A 206 -0.09 26.22 5.45
N THR A 207 -0.98 26.98 6.06
CA THR A 207 -2.32 26.54 6.45
C THR A 207 -3.15 26.30 5.19
N LYS A 208 -3.50 25.03 4.91
CA LYS A 208 -4.58 24.69 3.97
C LYS A 208 -5.91 25.02 4.65
N THR A 209 -6.59 26.06 4.19
CA THR A 209 -7.99 26.35 4.49
C THR A 209 -8.88 25.37 3.74
N TRP A 210 -9.76 24.68 4.45
CA TRP A 210 -10.79 23.80 3.89
C TRP A 210 -12.05 24.62 3.57
N ASP A 211 -12.55 24.44 2.36
CA ASP A 211 -13.76 25.04 1.83
C ASP A 211 -15.01 24.30 2.32
N GLN A 212 -16.11 25.05 2.46
CA GLN A 212 -17.40 24.54 2.86
C GLN A 212 -18.10 23.91 1.66
N ASN A 213 -17.89 22.61 1.41
CA ASN A 213 -18.81 21.73 0.67
C ASN A 213 -18.45 20.26 0.94
N GLY A 214 -19.12 19.68 1.94
CA GLY A 214 -18.84 18.33 2.43
C GLY A 214 -19.36 17.19 1.55
N CYS A 215 -18.72 16.03 1.69
CA CYS A 215 -19.33 14.84 2.30
C CYS A 215 -18.32 13.68 2.19
N SER A 216 -17.70 13.31 3.30
CA SER A 216 -16.95 12.06 3.38
C SER A 216 -17.10 11.43 4.77
N ARG A 217 -17.89 10.35 4.76
CA ARG A 217 -17.78 9.12 5.58
C ARG A 217 -17.65 9.30 7.09
N LEU A 218 -18.75 9.03 7.78
CA LEU A 218 -18.80 8.68 9.20
C LEU A 218 -17.92 7.43 9.46
N GLU A 219 -16.71 7.63 9.94
CA GLU A 219 -16.04 6.61 10.75
C GLU A 219 -16.50 6.81 12.20
N ALA A 220 -17.34 5.90 12.68
CA ALA A 220 -17.75 5.83 14.07
C ALA A 220 -16.55 5.38 14.92
N VAL A 221 -15.76 6.33 15.40
CA VAL A 221 -14.77 6.08 16.44
C VAL A 221 -15.50 5.97 17.78
N TRP A 222 -15.66 4.74 18.25
CA TRP A 222 -16.11 4.44 19.61
C TRP A 222 -15.06 4.93 20.61
N PHE A 223 -15.18 6.16 21.10
CA PHE A 223 -14.50 6.57 22.31
C PHE A 223 -15.30 6.12 23.53
N VAL A 224 -14.69 5.19 24.25
CA VAL A 224 -15.00 4.72 25.59
C VAL A 224 -15.19 5.92 26.51
N ILE A 225 -16.44 6.20 26.90
CA ILE A 225 -16.72 7.01 28.09
C ILE A 225 -17.11 6.03 29.20
N ALA A 226 -16.12 5.72 30.03
CA ALA A 226 -16.32 5.14 31.33
C ALA A 226 -17.07 6.16 32.21
N ILE A 227 -18.35 5.88 32.49
CA ILE A 227 -19.05 6.48 33.63
C ILE A 227 -19.46 5.35 34.56
N LEU A 228 -18.92 5.44 35.76
CA LEU A 228 -19.12 4.61 36.92
C LEU A 228 -20.57 4.69 37.42
N LEU A 229 -21.25 3.54 37.48
CA LEU A 229 -22.22 3.03 38.51
C LEU A 229 -23.39 3.93 38.99
N PRO A 230 -24.47 3.38 39.61
CA PRO A 230 -24.64 2.00 40.08
C PRO A 230 -25.89 1.28 39.56
N VAL A 231 -25.79 -0.04 39.69
CA VAL A 231 -26.89 -1.00 39.72
C VAL A 231 -27.96 -0.54 40.71
N ALA A 232 -29.20 -0.42 40.25
CA ALA A 232 -30.39 -0.45 41.09
C ALA A 232 -31.32 -1.53 40.55
N THR A 233 -31.26 -2.69 41.19
CA THR A 233 -32.30 -3.71 41.17
C THR A 233 -33.59 -3.13 41.75
N THR A 234 -34.72 -3.25 41.04
CA THR A 234 -36.00 -3.60 41.66
C THR A 234 -36.94 -4.18 40.62
N ASN A 235 -37.39 -5.40 40.89
CA ASN A 235 -38.57 -6.04 40.33
C ASN A 235 -39.81 -5.15 40.50
N PHE A 236 -40.63 -5.02 39.46
CA PHE A 236 -42.02 -5.49 39.38
C PHE A 236 -42.53 -5.34 37.95
#